data_AF-A0A9Q3BYP6-F1
#
_entry.id   AF-A0A9Q3BYP6-F1
#
_cell.length_a   1.000
_cell.length_b   1.000
_cell.length_c   1.000
_cell.angle_alpha   90.00
_cell.angle_beta   90.00
_cell.angle_gamma   90.00
#
_symmetry.space_group_name_H-M   'P 1'
#
loop_
_entity.id
_entity.type
_entity.pdbx_description
1 polymer ?
#
loop_
_entity_poly.entity_id
_entity_poly.type
_entity_poly.pdbx_seq_one_letter_code
_entity_poly.pdbx_strand_id
1 'polypeptide(L)'
;MATFLNTHHIIKLLNTDEFEVIDQEMKQVVTGSIASGNFNLYYPPKALAISTTPRNFVTLHQVAGHPSLEYFQKMFPNQNIPQSHCITCSTCKMTKVPFSGNFPQANQKLEFLHIDLCGPISPPSVSGTGYIFKILDGFSHFTWIFFLNSKAEAK
;
A
#
# COMPACT_ATOMS: atom_id res chain seq x y z
N MET A 1 -0.37 -6.75 -7.15
CA MET A 1 -0.82 -6.41 -5.79
C MET A 1 -1.98 -7.36 -5.49
N ALA A 2 -1.73 -8.37 -4.67
CA ALA A 2 -2.58 -9.56 -4.54
C ALA A 2 -3.84 -9.25 -3.72
N THR A 3 -5.01 -9.49 -4.29
CA THR A 3 -6.26 -9.55 -3.53
C THR A 3 -6.34 -10.95 -2.92
N PHE A 4 -6.24 -11.02 -1.60
CA PHE A 4 -6.35 -12.24 -0.81
C PHE A 4 -7.68 -12.95 -1.13
N LEU A 5 -7.64 -13.97 -1.98
CA LEU A 5 -8.58 -15.06 -1.85
C LEU A 5 -8.12 -15.87 -0.65
N ASN A 6 -8.99 -15.95 0.35
CA ASN A 6 -8.89 -16.91 1.43
C ASN A 6 -8.53 -18.28 0.83
N THR A 7 -7.57 -19.01 1.42
CA THR A 7 -6.78 -20.13 0.84
C THR A 7 -7.58 -21.38 0.37
N HIS A 8 -8.89 -21.26 0.24
CA HIS A 8 -9.83 -22.34 -0.04
C HIS A 8 -10.51 -22.20 -1.42
N HIS A 9 -10.19 -21.16 -2.20
CA HIS A 9 -10.79 -20.95 -3.52
C HIS A 9 -9.72 -20.86 -4.61
N ILE A 10 -9.98 -21.48 -5.75
CA ILE A 10 -9.09 -21.49 -6.92
C ILE A 10 -9.77 -20.69 -8.04
N ILE A 11 -9.05 -19.73 -8.63
CA ILE A 11 -9.47 -19.08 -9.88
C ILE A 11 -8.92 -19.91 -11.04
N LYS A 12 -9.81 -20.35 -11.93
CA LYS A 12 -9.46 -21.00 -13.19
C LYS A 12 -9.89 -20.12 -14.36
N LEU A 13 -8.94 -19.84 -15.24
CA LEU A 13 -9.22 -19.13 -16.50
C LEU A 13 -9.86 -20.13 -17.46
N LEU A 14 -11.07 -19.79 -17.94
CA LEU A 14 -11.77 -20.59 -18.94
C LEU A 14 -11.27 -20.21 -20.34
N ASN A 15 -11.15 -18.90 -20.59
CA ASN A 15 -10.68 -18.30 -21.84
C ASN A 15 -9.82 -17.05 -21.53
N THR A 16 -9.39 -16.29 -22.54
CA THR A 16 -8.71 -14.99 -22.33
C THR A 16 -9.58 -13.98 -21.57
N ASP A 17 -10.89 -14.09 -21.77
CA ASP A 17 -11.86 -13.09 -21.34
C ASP A 17 -12.82 -13.64 -20.28
N GLU A 18 -12.65 -14.88 -19.81
CA GLU A 18 -13.57 -15.54 -18.88
C GLU A 18 -12.85 -16.36 -17.81
N PHE A 19 -13.42 -16.40 -16.61
CA PHE A 19 -12.91 -17.18 -15.49
C PHE A 19 -14.04 -17.80 -14.66
N GLU A 20 -13.67 -18.85 -13.94
CA GLU A 20 -14.48 -19.47 -12.89
C GLU A 20 -13.69 -19.48 -11.58
N VAL A 21 -14.41 -19.40 -10.46
CA VAL A 21 -13.88 -19.62 -9.12
C VAL A 21 -14.53 -20.87 -8.57
N ILE A 22 -13.70 -21.82 -8.16
CA ILE A 22 -14.11 -23.11 -7.62
C ILE A 22 -13.67 -23.23 -6.17
N ASP A 23 -14.47 -23.92 -5.37
CA ASP A 23 -14.15 -24.31 -3.99
C ASP A 23 -13.22 -25.56 -3.98
N GLN A 24 -12.73 -25.95 -2.81
CA GLN A 24 -11.91 -27.15 -2.60
C GLN A 24 -12.59 -28.45 -3.05
N GLU A 25 -13.93 -28.48 -3.06
CA GLU A 25 -14.73 -29.60 -3.58
C GLU A 25 -14.95 -29.52 -5.10
N MET A 26 -14.21 -28.68 -5.83
CA MET A 26 -14.35 -28.43 -7.27
C MET A 26 -15.72 -27.89 -7.69
N LYS A 27 -16.50 -27.37 -6.72
CA LYS A 27 -17.80 -26.78 -6.99
C LYS A 27 -17.63 -25.34 -7.45
N GLN A 28 -18.24 -25.00 -8.58
CA GLN A 28 -18.28 -23.63 -9.09
C GLN A 28 -19.02 -22.73 -8.09
N VAL A 29 -18.33 -21.71 -7.60
CA VAL A 29 -18.84 -20.71 -6.65
C VAL A 29 -19.30 -19.47 -7.40
N VAL A 30 -18.51 -19.02 -8.38
CA VAL A 30 -18.81 -17.83 -9.19
C VAL A 30 -18.09 -17.90 -10.54
N THR A 31 -18.68 -17.32 -11.57
CA THR A 31 -18.04 -17.09 -12.87
C THR A 31 -17.97 -15.62 -13.16
N GLY A 32 -17.15 -15.23 -14.13
CA GLY A 32 -16.99 -13.84 -14.52
C GLY A 32 -16.23 -13.65 -15.82
N SER A 33 -16.17 -12.42 -16.29
CA SER A 33 -15.30 -12.01 -17.40
C SER A 33 -14.07 -11.26 -16.93
N ILE A 34 -13.04 -11.27 -17.78
CA ILE A 34 -11.85 -10.46 -17.60
C ILE A 34 -11.89 -9.35 -18.63
N ALA A 35 -11.97 -8.10 -18.16
CA ALA A 35 -11.89 -6.94 -19.04
C ALA A 35 -10.89 -5.93 -18.49
N SER A 36 -9.95 -5.50 -19.33
CA SER A 36 -8.91 -4.51 -18.98
C SER A 36 -8.12 -4.87 -17.70
N GLY A 37 -7.85 -6.17 -17.50
CA GLY A 37 -7.13 -6.69 -16.32
C GLY A 37 -7.97 -6.86 -15.05
N ASN A 38 -9.30 -6.67 -15.14
CA ASN A 38 -10.23 -6.78 -14.01
C ASN A 38 -11.11 -8.02 -14.11
N PHE A 39 -11.33 -8.68 -12.98
CA PHE A 39 -12.27 -9.79 -12.83
C PHE A 39 -13.68 -9.27 -12.54
N ASN A 40 -14.57 -9.32 -13.54
CA ASN A 40 -15.98 -8.93 -13.46
C ASN A 40 -16.84 -10.15 -13.15
N LEU A 41 -17.43 -10.24 -11.96
CA LEU A 41 -18.21 -11.41 -11.55
C LEU A 41 -19.63 -11.41 -12.17
N TYR A 42 -20.00 -12.50 -12.82
CA TYR A 42 -21.37 -12.84 -13.22
C TYR A 42 -22.15 -13.39 -12.02
N TYR A 43 -22.53 -12.53 -11.08
CA TYR A 43 -23.43 -12.90 -10.00
C TYR A 43 -24.86 -12.46 -10.34
N PRO A 44 -25.89 -13.33 -10.32
CA PRO A 44 -27.25 -12.86 -10.32
C PRO A 44 -27.49 -12.14 -8.98
N PRO A 45 -27.78 -10.84 -8.96
CA PRO A 45 -27.89 -10.11 -7.70
C PRO A 45 -29.01 -10.70 -6.83
N LYS A 46 -28.64 -11.38 -5.74
CA LYS A 46 -29.52 -11.65 -4.59
C LYS A 46 -29.62 -10.45 -3.64
N ALA A 47 -29.00 -9.32 -3.98
CA ALA A 47 -29.25 -8.06 -3.32
C ALA A 47 -30.42 -7.37 -4.01
N LEU A 48 -31.46 -7.00 -3.26
CA LEU A 48 -32.42 -6.01 -3.72
C LEU A 48 -31.63 -4.81 -4.26
N ALA A 49 -31.71 -4.55 -5.55
CA ALA A 49 -31.24 -3.31 -6.11
C ALA A 49 -32.12 -2.21 -5.52
N ILE A 50 -31.62 -1.54 -4.48
CA ILE A 50 -32.18 -0.26 -4.06
C ILE A 50 -31.96 0.68 -5.25
N SER A 51 -33.06 0.98 -5.95
CA SER A 51 -33.12 2.06 -6.92
C SER A 51 -33.09 3.38 -6.14
N THR A 52 -31.92 3.79 -5.67
CA THR A 52 -31.69 5.15 -5.21
C THR A 52 -31.36 6.01 -6.43
N THR A 53 -32.32 6.81 -6.86
CA THR A 53 -32.03 8.06 -7.55
C THR A 53 -31.31 9.02 -6.58
N PRO A 54 -30.41 9.91 -7.04
CA PRO A 54 -29.64 9.91 -8.27
C PRO A 54 -28.28 9.21 -8.08
N ARG A 55 -27.72 8.73 -9.19
CA ARG A 55 -26.37 8.18 -9.31
C ARG A 55 -25.32 9.28 -9.10
N ASN A 56 -25.15 9.74 -7.87
CA ASN A 56 -24.09 10.70 -7.56
C ASN A 56 -22.77 9.94 -7.42
N PHE A 57 -21.70 10.50 -7.98
CA PHE A 57 -20.35 9.96 -7.93
C PHE A 57 -19.94 9.55 -6.51
N VAL A 58 -20.20 10.40 -5.50
CA VAL A 58 -19.79 10.14 -4.11
C VAL A 58 -20.37 8.83 -3.58
N THR A 59 -21.66 8.58 -3.83
CA THR A 59 -22.35 7.37 -3.36
C THR A 59 -21.82 6.13 -4.06
N LEU A 60 -21.68 6.16 -5.39
CA LEU A 60 -21.15 5.03 -6.16
C LEU A 60 -19.68 4.75 -5.80
N HIS A 61 -18.88 5.80 -5.63
CA HIS A 61 -17.49 5.71 -5.22
C HIS A 61 -17.34 5.10 -3.83
N GLN A 62 -18.23 5.44 -2.88
CA GLN A 62 -18.26 4.83 -1.53
C GLN A 62 -18.65 3.34 -1.60
N VAL A 63 -19.76 3.02 -2.28
CA VAL A 63 -20.26 1.63 -2.39
C VAL A 63 -19.28 0.71 -3.12
N ALA A 64 -18.55 1.23 -4.11
CA ALA A 64 -17.51 0.49 -4.81
C ALA A 64 -16.19 0.37 -4.02
N GLY A 65 -16.13 0.82 -2.76
CA GLY A 65 -14.96 0.67 -1.90
C GLY A 65 -13.86 1.71 -2.14
N HIS A 66 -14.24 2.94 -2.48
CA HIS A 66 -13.30 4.05 -2.72
C HIS A 66 -12.25 3.75 -3.80
N PRO A 67 -12.63 3.29 -5.01
CA PRO A 67 -11.67 3.02 -6.08
C PRO A 67 -10.93 4.30 -6.51
N SER A 68 -9.76 4.16 -7.14
CA SER A 68 -9.11 5.32 -7.79
C SER A 68 -10.04 5.90 -8.86
N LEU A 69 -9.85 7.18 -9.22
CA LEU A 69 -10.71 7.81 -10.21
C LEU A 69 -10.66 7.08 -11.57
N GLU A 70 -9.47 6.66 -11.98
CA GLU A 70 -9.27 5.88 -13.20
C GLU A 70 -10.03 4.54 -13.16
N TYR A 71 -10.00 3.86 -12.02
CA TYR A 71 -10.69 2.59 -11.86
C TYR A 71 -12.21 2.77 -11.79
N PHE A 72 -12.66 3.83 -11.14
CA PHE A 72 -14.06 4.23 -11.08
C PHE A 72 -14.62 4.48 -12.49
N GLN A 73 -13.87 5.18 -13.35
CA GLN A 73 -14.24 5.42 -14.76
C GLN A 73 -14.41 4.11 -15.55
N LYS A 74 -13.55 3.12 -15.31
CA LYS A 74 -13.65 1.80 -15.95
C LYS A 74 -14.90 1.04 -15.50
N MET A 75 -15.26 1.13 -14.22
CA MET A 75 -16.46 0.49 -13.66
C MET A 75 -17.77 1.19 -14.02
N PHE A 76 -17.75 2.52 -14.08
CA PHE A 76 -18.93 3.36 -14.29
C PHE A 76 -18.70 4.40 -15.40
N PRO A 77 -18.62 3.97 -16.67
CA PRO A 77 -18.21 4.83 -17.79
C PRO A 77 -19.18 5.98 -18.09
N ASN A 78 -20.46 5.81 -17.75
CA ASN A 78 -21.53 6.77 -18.04
C ASN A 78 -21.84 7.70 -16.85
N GLN A 79 -20.91 7.89 -15.92
CA GLN A 79 -21.10 8.77 -14.76
C GLN A 79 -20.32 10.06 -14.93
N ASN A 80 -21.01 11.19 -14.74
CA ASN A 80 -20.34 12.48 -14.63
C ASN A 80 -19.52 12.48 -13.35
N ILE A 81 -18.22 12.72 -13.48
CA ILE A 81 -17.32 12.89 -12.34
C ILE A 81 -17.41 14.35 -11.94
N PRO A 82 -18.09 14.69 -10.84
CA PRO A 82 -18.02 16.04 -10.33
C PRO A 82 -16.60 16.24 -9.79
N GLN A 83 -16.17 17.50 -9.72
CA GLN A 83 -15.03 17.91 -8.90
C GLN A 83 -15.35 17.77 -7.39
N SER A 84 -16.19 16.81 -7.00
CA SER A 84 -16.57 16.54 -5.62
C SER A 84 -15.52 15.66 -4.97
N HIS A 85 -14.94 16.17 -3.89
CA HIS A 85 -13.91 15.47 -3.14
C HIS A 85 -14.56 14.48 -2.17
N CYS A 86 -14.11 13.22 -2.18
CA CYS A 86 -14.54 12.24 -1.18
C CYS A 86 -13.68 12.40 0.08
N ILE A 87 -14.29 12.86 1.18
CA ILE A 87 -13.61 13.13 2.46
C ILE A 87 -12.80 11.90 2.93
N THR A 88 -13.38 10.70 2.87
CA THR A 88 -12.69 9.46 3.27
C THR A 88 -11.43 9.21 2.45
N CYS A 89 -11.48 9.42 1.13
CA CYS A 89 -10.29 9.32 0.28
C CYS A 89 -9.25 10.37 0.63
N SER A 90 -9.67 11.60 0.92
CA SER A 90 -8.75 12.67 1.35
C SER A 90 -8.06 12.30 2.64
N THR A 91 -8.78 11.78 3.63
CA THR A 91 -8.18 11.44 4.92
C THR A 91 -7.30 10.19 4.84
N CYS A 92 -7.67 9.19 4.04
CA CYS A 92 -6.98 7.90 4.01
C CYS A 92 -5.92 7.76 2.91
N LYS A 93 -6.06 8.49 1.79
CA LYS A 93 -5.16 8.40 0.62
C LYS A 93 -4.34 9.66 0.39
N MET A 94 -4.53 10.73 1.16
CA MET A 94 -3.64 11.89 1.08
C MET A 94 -2.26 11.47 1.56
N THR A 95 -1.33 11.38 0.61
CA THR A 95 0.09 11.32 0.92
C THR A 95 0.52 12.71 1.36
N LYS A 96 1.43 12.77 2.34
CA LYS A 96 2.08 14.05 2.66
C LYS A 96 2.73 14.58 1.39
N VAL A 97 2.51 15.85 1.07
CA VAL A 97 3.24 16.50 -0.02
C VAL A 97 4.74 16.31 0.20
N PRO A 98 5.55 16.15 -0.87
CA PRO A 98 6.99 16.05 -0.72
C PRO A 98 7.51 17.20 0.15
N PHE A 99 8.40 16.88 1.08
CA PHE A 99 9.04 17.91 1.90
C PHE A 99 9.80 18.86 0.97
N SER A 100 9.49 20.15 1.04
CA SER A 100 10.24 21.18 0.32
C SER A 100 11.48 21.56 1.12
N GLY A 101 12.67 21.44 0.52
CA GLY A 101 13.92 21.86 1.12
C GLY A 101 15.09 20.94 0.75
N ASN A 102 16.30 21.45 0.91
CA ASN A 102 17.52 20.66 0.84
C ASN A 102 17.99 20.34 2.27
N PHE A 103 18.61 19.17 2.44
CA PHE A 103 19.34 18.90 3.68
C PHE A 103 20.53 19.89 3.80
N PRO A 104 20.92 20.27 5.03
CA PRO A 104 22.10 21.10 5.24
C PRO A 104 23.33 20.44 4.60
N GLN A 105 24.09 21.20 3.81
CA GLN A 105 25.37 20.76 3.27
C GLN A 105 26.48 21.24 4.20
N ALA A 106 27.38 20.35 4.58
CA ALA A 106 28.60 20.72 5.29
C ALA A 106 29.64 21.28 4.30
N ASN A 107 30.36 22.32 4.70
CA ASN A 107 31.42 22.99 3.96
C ASN A 107 32.82 22.66 4.49
N GLN A 108 32.93 22.11 5.70
CA GLN A 108 34.18 21.64 6.29
C GLN A 108 34.00 20.35 7.10
N LYS A 109 35.11 19.62 7.30
CA LYS A 109 35.14 18.40 8.12
C LYS A 109 34.61 18.68 9.53
N LEU A 110 33.79 17.77 10.06
CA LEU A 110 33.20 17.83 11.40
C LEU A 110 32.23 19.00 11.64
N GLU A 111 31.79 19.71 10.60
CA GLU A 111 30.77 20.77 10.72
C GLU A 111 29.38 20.21 11.06
N PHE A 112 29.05 19.06 10.50
CA PHE A 112 27.78 18.38 10.71
C PHE A 112 28.03 16.90 10.97
N LEU A 113 27.56 16.39 12.11
CA LEU A 113 27.63 14.97 12.45
C LEU A 113 26.22 14.39 12.48
N HIS A 114 26.00 13.33 11.70
CA HIS A 114 24.80 12.53 11.79
C HIS A 114 25.05 11.34 12.71
N ILE A 115 24.39 11.34 13.87
CA ILE A 115 24.55 10.34 14.92
C ILE A 115 23.28 9.50 15.00
N ASP A 116 23.44 8.18 14.98
CA ASP A 116 22.33 7.23 14.98
C ASP A 116 22.67 6.00 15.84
N LEU A 117 21.65 5.44 16.49
CA LEU A 117 21.76 4.23 17.30
C LEU A 117 20.73 3.21 16.81
N CYS A 118 21.22 2.12 16.25
CA CYS A 118 20.41 1.01 15.77
C CYS A 118 20.39 -0.12 16.82
N GLY A 119 19.22 -0.57 17.24
CA GLY A 119 19.03 -1.76 18.08
C GLY A 119 17.82 -1.68 19.03
N PRO A 120 17.50 -2.77 19.76
CA PRO A 120 18.22 -4.03 19.84
C PRO A 120 18.05 -4.91 18.59
N ILE A 121 19.15 -5.48 18.09
CA ILE A 121 19.20 -6.40 16.96
C ILE A 121 19.06 -7.84 17.48
N SER A 122 18.17 -8.62 16.85
CA SER A 122 17.95 -10.03 17.16
C SER A 122 17.98 -10.89 15.89
N PRO A 123 18.77 -11.97 15.84
CA PRO A 123 19.71 -12.42 16.88
C PRO A 123 20.88 -11.42 17.06
N PRO A 124 21.57 -11.43 18.21
CA PRO A 124 22.74 -10.58 18.42
C PRO A 124 23.85 -10.93 17.44
N SER A 125 24.85 -10.04 17.31
CA SER A 125 26.03 -10.30 16.50
C SER A 125 26.81 -11.52 17.01
N VAL A 126 27.80 -11.98 16.22
CA VAL A 126 28.74 -13.04 16.63
C VAL A 126 29.47 -12.67 17.94
N SER A 127 29.72 -11.39 18.19
CA SER A 127 30.35 -10.90 19.42
C SER A 127 29.37 -10.68 20.59
N GLY A 128 28.08 -11.00 20.42
CA GLY A 128 27.05 -10.82 21.44
C GLY A 128 26.49 -9.41 21.56
N THR A 129 26.92 -8.47 20.72
CA THR A 129 26.45 -7.07 20.74
C THR A 129 25.11 -6.94 20.04
N GLY A 130 24.16 -6.23 20.65
CA GLY A 130 22.81 -6.01 20.12
C GLY A 130 22.58 -4.62 19.53
N TYR A 131 23.57 -3.72 19.58
CA TYR A 131 23.41 -2.34 19.15
C TYR A 131 24.58 -1.89 18.27
N ILE A 132 24.27 -1.01 17.31
CA ILE A 132 25.25 -0.35 16.45
C ILE A 132 25.09 1.15 16.64
N PHE A 133 26.15 1.80 17.10
CA PHE A 133 26.24 3.25 17.22
C PHE A 133 27.07 3.80 16.06
N LYS A 134 26.47 4.68 15.26
CA LYS A 134 27.03 5.21 14.02
C LYS A 134 27.15 6.72 14.13
N ILE A 135 28.34 7.23 13.84
CA ILE A 135 28.60 8.66 13.67
C ILE A 135 29.10 8.86 12.23
N LEU A 136 28.43 9.71 11.47
CA LEU A 136 28.77 10.05 10.10
C LEU A 136 29.13 11.53 10.01
N ASP A 137 30.31 11.83 9.48
CA ASP A 137 30.69 13.19 9.12
C ASP A 137 29.99 13.63 7.82
N GLY A 138 29.27 14.75 7.88
CA GLY A 138 28.47 15.27 6.78
C GLY A 138 29.27 15.87 5.62
N PHE A 139 30.57 16.15 5.82
CA PHE A 139 31.45 16.66 4.77
C PHE A 139 32.28 15.56 4.11
N SER A 140 33.04 14.80 4.90
CA SER A 140 33.95 13.77 4.38
C SER A 140 33.30 12.41 4.16
N HIS A 141 32.07 12.22 4.64
CA HIS A 141 31.39 10.92 4.72
C HIS A 141 32.16 9.87 5.55
N PHE A 142 33.16 10.29 6.33
CA PHE A 142 33.84 9.40 7.26
C PHE A 142 32.86 8.89 8.31
N THR A 143 32.87 7.58 8.55
CA THR A 143 31.90 6.92 9.44
C THR A 143 32.64 6.19 10.56
N TRP A 144 32.31 6.51 11.80
CA TRP A 144 32.68 5.71 12.97
C TRP A 144 31.54 4.74 13.31
N ILE A 145 31.89 3.48 13.54
CA ILE A 145 30.96 2.43 13.95
C ILE A 145 31.43 1.82 15.25
N PHE A 146 30.55 1.77 16.24
CA PHE A 146 30.78 1.12 17.52
C PHE A 146 29.71 0.05 17.76
N PHE A 147 30.14 -1.12 18.19
CA PHE A 147 29.24 -2.19 18.59
C PHE A 147 29.04 -2.15 20.10
N LEU A 148 27.79 -2.06 20.55
CA LEU A 148 27.44 -1.87 21.95
C LEU A 148 26.62 -3.05 22.48
N ASN A 149 26.83 -3.39 23.75
CA ASN A 149 26.04 -4.41 24.44
C ASN A 149 24.71 -3.85 24.96
N SER A 150 24.70 -2.56 25.29
CA SER A 150 23.53 -1.86 25.81
C SER A 150 23.40 -0.46 25.23
N LYS A 151 22.16 0.05 25.16
CA LYS A 151 21.87 1.44 24.77
C LYS A 151 22.58 2.47 25.67
N ALA A 152 22.88 2.13 26.92
CA ALA A 152 23.49 3.03 27.89
C ALA A 152 24.97 3.36 27.59
N GLU A 153 25.63 2.57 26.74
CA GLU A 153 27.01 2.81 26.30
C GLU A 153 27.11 3.93 25.26
N ALA A 154 26.00 4.35 24.64
CA ALA A 154 25.94 5.48 23.71
C ALA A 154 25.75 6.82 24.46
N LYS A 155 26.65 7.14 25.40
CA LYS A 155 26.64 8.36 26.21
C LYS A 155 27.82 9.27 25.90
#